data_AF-A0A6G3X486-F1
#
_entry.id   AF-A0A6G3X486-F1
#
_cell.length_a   1.000
_cell.length_b   1.000
_cell.length_c   1.000
_cell.angle_alpha   90.00
_cell.angle_beta   90.00
_cell.angle_gamma   90.00
#
_symmetry.space_group_name_H-M   'P 1'
#
loop_
_entity.id
_entity.type
_entity.pdbx_description
1 polymer ?
#
loop_
_entity_poly.entity_id
_entity_poly.type
_entity_poly.pdbx_seq_one_letter_code
_entity_poly.pdbx_strand_id
1 'polypeptide(L)'
;VFSHGMLILWAIMVVLPLFWAVMSSFKTDADIFNTPWSLPDSLNFDSWGRAWSQAHMSEYFLNTILVVGGSLTGTLVLGSMAAYVLARFEFPG
;
A
#
# COMPACT_ATOMS: atom_id res chain seq x y z
N VAL A 1 -8.18 -29.50 6.44
CA VAL A 1 -8.89 -29.21 5.16
C VAL A 1 -9.77 -27.96 5.24
N PHE A 2 -10.74 -27.88 6.16
CA PHE A 2 -11.62 -26.69 6.32
C PHE A 2 -10.85 -25.36 6.54
N SER A 3 -9.85 -25.36 7.43
CA SER A 3 -8.98 -24.20 7.68
C SER A 3 -8.19 -23.76 6.43
N HIS A 4 -7.74 -24.70 5.58
CA HIS A 4 -7.00 -24.35 4.37
C HIS A 4 -7.93 -23.76 3.30
N GLY A 5 -9.17 -24.26 3.19
CA GLY A 5 -10.18 -23.67 2.32
C GLY A 5 -10.50 -22.22 2.68
N MET A 6 -10.63 -21.92 3.99
CA MET A 6 -10.86 -20.55 4.47
C MET A 6 -9.68 -19.61 4.16
N LEU A 7 -8.44 -20.07 4.34
CA LEU A 7 -7.24 -19.29 3.99
C LEU A 7 -7.16 -19.01 2.49
N ILE A 8 -7.50 -19.99 1.64
CA ILE A 8 -7.54 -19.81 0.18
C ILE A 8 -8.59 -18.78 -0.20
N LEU A 9 -9.79 -18.85 0.36
CA LEU A 9 -10.86 -17.88 0.08
C LEU A 9 -10.43 -16.47 0.50
N TRP A 10 -9.84 -16.31 1.68
CA TRP A 10 -9.31 -15.03 2.15
C TRP A 10 -8.21 -14.50 1.24
N ALA A 11 -7.28 -15.36 0.82
CA ALA A 11 -6.22 -14.99 -0.11
C ALA A 11 -6.79 -14.49 -1.43
N ILE A 12 -7.79 -15.17 -2.01
CA ILE A 12 -8.47 -14.74 -3.23
C ILE A 12 -9.14 -13.37 -3.03
N MET A 13 -9.83 -13.15 -1.90
CA MET A 13 -10.47 -11.87 -1.60
C MET A 13 -9.48 -10.69 -1.52
N VAL A 14 -8.26 -10.92 -1.05
CA VAL A 14 -7.21 -9.89 -0.96
C VAL A 14 -6.44 -9.73 -2.27
N VAL A 15 -6.08 -10.83 -2.92
CA VAL A 15 -5.24 -10.84 -4.13
C VAL A 15 -6.02 -10.33 -5.34
N LEU A 16 -7.30 -10.66 -5.49
CA LEU A 16 -8.11 -10.21 -6.63
C LEU A 16 -8.16 -8.68 -6.80
N PRO A 17 -8.53 -7.87 -5.78
CA PRO A 17 -8.54 -6.42 -5.93
C PRO A 17 -7.14 -5.84 -6.14
N LEU A 18 -6.10 -6.43 -5.53
CA LEU A 18 -4.72 -6.00 -5.75
C LEU A 18 -4.27 -6.27 -7.19
N PHE A 19 -4.56 -7.46 -7.70
CA PHE A 19 -4.29 -7.85 -9.08
C PHE A 19 -5.03 -6.94 -10.06
N TRP A 20 -6.30 -6.65 -9.78
CA TRP A 20 -7.11 -5.74 -10.60
C TRP A 20 -6.57 -4.31 -10.58
N ALA A 21 -6.14 -3.79 -9.42
CA ALA A 21 -5.52 -2.47 -9.32
C ALA A 21 -4.22 -2.36 -10.13
N VAL A 22 -3.35 -3.38 -10.06
CA VAL A 22 -2.13 -3.46 -10.87
C VAL A 22 -2.49 -3.50 -12.35
N MET A 23 -3.47 -4.31 -12.74
CA MET A 23 -3.90 -4.41 -14.14
C MET A 23 -4.45 -3.09 -14.67
N SER A 24 -5.28 -2.42 -13.87
CA SER A 24 -5.88 -1.12 -14.18
C SER A 24 -4.81 -0.03 -14.35
N SER A 25 -3.71 -0.10 -13.61
CA SER A 25 -2.61 0.88 -13.73
C SER A 25 -1.92 0.89 -15.11
N PHE A 26 -2.06 -0.18 -15.90
CA PHE A 26 -1.52 -0.28 -17.27
C PHE A 26 -2.57 -0.03 -18.35
N LYS A 27 -3.84 0.16 -17.99
CA LYS A 27 -4.92 0.44 -18.95
C LYS A 27 -4.92 1.90 -19.39
N THR A 28 -5.47 2.16 -20.57
CA THR A 28 -5.77 3.54 -20.99
C THR A 28 -7.04 4.03 -20.32
N ASP A 29 -7.24 5.36 -20.27
CA ASP A 29 -8.45 5.96 -19.69
C ASP A 29 -9.72 5.41 -20.39
N ALA A 30 -9.67 5.23 -21.71
CA ALA A 30 -10.77 4.67 -22.50
C ALA A 30 -11.08 3.21 -22.10
N ASP A 31 -10.07 2.39 -21.83
CA ASP A 31 -10.26 0.99 -21.44
C ASP A 31 -10.82 0.86 -20.02
N ILE A 32 -10.44 1.78 -19.12
CA ILE A 32 -10.98 1.83 -17.76
C ILE A 32 -12.49 2.10 -17.77
N PHE A 33 -12.97 2.99 -18.65
CA PHE A 33 -14.40 3.34 -18.75
C PHE A 33 -15.22 2.37 -19.59
N ASN A 34 -14.67 1.85 -20.69
CA ASN A 34 -15.43 0.98 -21.61
C ASN A 34 -15.33 -0.51 -21.26
N THR A 35 -14.19 -0.98 -20.76
CA THR A 35 -13.97 -2.39 -20.40
C THR A 35 -13.27 -2.55 -19.04
N PRO A 36 -13.94 -2.26 -17.91
CA PRO A 36 -13.30 -2.23 -16.59
C PRO A 36 -12.68 -3.58 -16.17
N TRP A 37 -13.34 -4.69 -16.52
CA TRP A 37 -12.96 -6.05 -16.12
C TRP A 37 -12.13 -6.82 -17.16
N SER A 38 -11.87 -6.23 -18.34
CA SER A 38 -11.02 -6.86 -19.36
C SER A 38 -9.56 -6.94 -18.91
N LEU A 39 -8.78 -7.81 -19.54
CA LEU A 39 -7.33 -7.68 -19.51
C LEU A 39 -6.92 -6.45 -20.35
N PRO A 40 -5.78 -5.78 -20.07
CA PRO A 40 -5.28 -4.69 -20.88
C PRO A 40 -4.90 -5.24 -22.24
N ASP A 41 -5.38 -4.60 -23.30
CA ASP A 41 -5.03 -4.96 -24.67
C ASP A 41 -3.56 -4.65 -24.97
N SER A 42 -2.96 -3.71 -24.23
CA SER A 42 -1.53 -3.40 -24.28
C SER A 42 -1.02 -2.93 -22.92
N LEU A 43 0.26 -3.17 -22.63
CA LEU A 43 0.93 -2.65 -21.43
C LEU A 43 1.31 -1.18 -21.67
N ASN A 44 0.48 -0.25 -21.20
CA ASN A 44 0.75 1.18 -21.35
C ASN A 44 1.55 1.73 -20.15
N PHE A 45 2.77 2.20 -20.41
CA PHE A 45 3.62 2.84 -19.40
C PHE A 45 3.46 4.37 -19.38
N ASP A 46 2.76 4.97 -20.35
CA ASP A 46 2.56 6.42 -20.41
C ASP A 46 1.72 6.91 -19.24
N SER A 47 0.76 6.11 -18.77
CA SER A 47 -0.02 6.40 -17.56
C SER A 47 0.88 6.67 -16.34
N TRP A 48 1.99 5.94 -16.21
CA TRP A 48 2.96 6.13 -15.13
C TRP A 48 3.73 7.45 -15.30
N GLY A 49 4.18 7.75 -16.52
CA GLY A 49 4.85 9.02 -16.84
C GLY A 49 3.94 10.24 -16.65
N ARG A 50 2.68 10.15 -17.06
CA ARG A 50 1.66 11.19 -16.82
C ARG A 50 1.38 11.37 -15.34
N ALA A 51 1.22 10.28 -14.58
CA ALA A 51 1.04 10.38 -13.13
C ALA A 51 2.23 11.06 -12.44
N TRP A 52 3.46 10.73 -12.85
CA TRP A 52 4.66 11.34 -12.28
C TRP A 52 4.81 12.83 -12.60
N SER A 53 4.50 13.23 -13.83
CA SER A 53 4.70 14.60 -14.31
C SER A 53 3.51 15.54 -14.09
N GLN A 54 2.28 15.05 -14.22
CA GLN A 54 1.06 15.87 -14.16
C GLN A 54 0.32 15.76 -12.83
N ALA A 55 0.45 14.64 -12.11
CA ALA A 55 -0.27 14.42 -10.85
C ALA A 55 0.58 14.74 -9.60
N HIS A 56 1.68 15.50 -9.74
CA HIS A 56 2.57 15.90 -8.63
C HIS A 56 3.03 14.74 -7.74
N MET A 57 3.14 13.53 -8.31
CA MET A 57 3.44 12.31 -7.55
C MET A 57 4.76 12.41 -6.79
N SER A 58 5.75 13.12 -7.34
CA SER A 58 7.03 13.37 -6.67
C SER A 58 6.89 14.12 -5.35
N GLU A 59 6.02 15.13 -5.30
CA GLU A 59 5.79 15.91 -4.08
C GLU A 59 5.05 15.08 -3.03
N TYR A 60 4.01 14.35 -3.45
CA TYR A 60 3.28 13.47 -2.54
C TYR A 60 4.18 12.37 -1.97
N PHE A 61 5.00 11.75 -2.81
CA PHE A 61 5.93 10.71 -2.38
C PHE A 61 6.95 11.24 -1.36
N LEU A 62 7.55 12.40 -1.61
CA LEU A 62 8.49 13.02 -0.68
C LEU A 62 7.82 13.44 0.63
N ASN A 63 6.62 14.02 0.57
CA ASN A 63 5.85 14.37 1.76
C ASN A 63 5.54 13.14 2.61
N THR A 64 5.13 12.02 2.00
CA THR A 64 4.91 10.76 2.71
C THR A 64 6.19 10.23 3.34
N ILE A 65 7.32 10.25 2.62
CA ILE A 65 8.61 9.81 3.18
C ILE A 65 8.99 10.64 4.40
N LEU A 66 8.87 11.96 4.32
CA LEU A 66 9.24 12.85 5.42
C LEU A 66 8.32 12.65 6.64
N VAL A 67 7.00 12.58 6.41
CA VAL A 67 6.01 12.41 7.49
C VAL A 67 6.13 11.02 8.12
N VAL A 68 6.15 9.96 7.31
CA VAL A 68 6.25 8.58 7.80
C VAL A 68 7.61 8.31 8.42
N GLY A 69 8.70 8.72 7.78
CA GLY A 69 10.05 8.56 8.31
C GLY A 69 10.27 9.31 9.63
N GLY A 70 9.80 10.56 9.70
CA GLY A 70 9.87 11.37 10.92
C GLY A 70 9.04 10.79 12.06
N SER A 71 7.78 10.44 11.80
CA SER A 71 6.88 9.84 12.79
C SER A 71 7.37 8.48 13.27
N LEU A 72 7.79 7.59 12.36
CA LEU A 72 8.36 6.28 12.70
C LEU A 72 9.58 6.43 13.61
N THR A 73 10.50 7.34 13.27
CA THR A 73 11.71 7.59 14.07
C THR A 73 11.33 8.08 15.46
N GLY A 74 10.45 9.08 15.56
CA GLY A 74 9.97 9.59 16.84
C GLY A 74 9.27 8.53 17.68
N THR A 75 8.39 7.74 17.07
CA THR A 75 7.68 6.63 17.74
C THR A 75 8.63 5.56 18.22
N LEU A 76 9.67 5.19 17.45
CA LEU A 76 10.65 4.20 17.88
C LEU A 76 11.51 4.72 19.04
N VAL A 77 11.98 5.97 18.98
CA VAL A 77 12.79 6.56 20.05
C VAL A 77 11.98 6.62 21.35
N LEU A 78 10.81 7.26 21.32
CA LEU A 78 9.98 7.43 22.52
C LEU A 78 9.38 6.10 22.99
N GLY A 79 8.92 5.29 22.04
CA GLY A 79 8.31 3.99 22.30
C GLY A 79 9.30 2.99 22.89
N SER A 80 10.54 2.95 22.41
CA SER A 80 11.57 2.07 22.99
C SER A 80 11.97 2.49 24.41
N MET A 81 12.10 3.80 24.66
CA MET A 81 12.36 4.32 26.01
C MET A 81 11.24 3.96 26.99
N ALA A 82 9.97 4.17 26.58
CA ALA A 82 8.81 3.82 27.39
C ALA A 82 8.72 2.30 27.61
N ALA A 83 8.89 1.50 26.55
CA ALA A 83 8.85 0.05 26.62
C ALA A 83 9.96 -0.51 27.52
N TYR A 84 11.15 0.08 27.51
CA TYR A 84 12.24 -0.34 28.40
C TYR A 84 11.88 -0.17 29.87
N VAL A 85 11.31 0.98 30.23
CA VAL A 85 10.89 1.26 31.61
C VAL A 85 9.79 0.29 32.03
N LEU A 86 8.77 0.10 31.18
CA LEU A 86 7.68 -0.86 31.42
C LEU A 86 8.15 -2.31 31.54
N ALA A 87 9.14 -2.71 30.74
CA ALA A 87 9.62 -4.09 30.70
C ALA A 87 10.63 -4.42 31.82
N ARG A 88 11.36 -3.43 32.35
CA ARG A 88 12.48 -3.67 33.27
C ARG A 88 12.27 -3.18 34.69
N PHE A 89 11.35 -2.25 34.92
CA PHE A 89 11.08 -1.74 36.26
C PHE A 89 9.82 -2.39 36.83
N GLU A 90 9.84 -2.65 38.13
CA GLU A 90 8.65 -3.08 38.86
C GLU A 90 7.84 -1.84 39.21
N PHE A 91 6.62 -1.76 38.68
CA PHE A 91 5.68 -0.71 39.04
C PHE A 91 4.80 -1.23 40.18
N PRO A 92 4.54 -0.43 41.23
CA PRO A 92 3.55 -0.79 42.22
C PRO A 92 2.18 -0.86 41.52
N GLY A 93 1.59 -2.06 41.54
CA GLY A 93 0.19 -2.30 41.17
C GLY A 93 -0.74 -2.09 42.34
#